data_AF-A0A7V2EV50-F1
#
_entry.id   AF-A0A7V2EV50-F1
#
_cell.length_a   1.000
_cell.length_b   1.000
_cell.length_c   1.000
_cell.angle_alpha   90.00
_cell.angle_beta   90.00
_cell.angle_gamma   90.00
#
_symmetry.space_group_name_H-M   'P 1'
#
loop_
_entity.id
_entity.type
_entity.pdbx_description
1 polymer ?
#
loop_
_entity_poly.entity_id
_entity_poly.type
_entity_poly.pdbx_seq_one_letter_code
_entity_poly.pdbx_strand_id
1 'polypeptide(L)'
;EMVNVRTDFNAMLKSFNDLGLTYDFPNGMRADHLDREGVALMRGRTGILSISAESASQSDLDGAIGKGQKLEAIHRVAGWCEELGVPLMIHYIIGFPWETPPQITATLEMAWDLYDRYGAWPSMQFATPIRGTELHEQCVELGLVEPRGVDLKDGALFQHKPSFDPPNCPPGYVARARAAFDMKIAARQARKLIMNITYKCANRCVFCATGDRVSAAMEWGKIEEILRQHRAEGTEQLDIDGGEPTMHPQLVEAIGLARDIGYRSINLTSNGRLLRDRALAAKVVGSGITHFLVSLHGATAEVHDAATDAPGSFAQTIAGIDNVMELRPETVDVGMNVTIVRQNVDHLEPLTELAIAKGFRKINFQFTTPFGRAWQDVVPPLEKTGGAVMRVIDRYADRIQIHVINAQFCSMPGYEQYVAGDLQKLGRTMVFAADPRFPEQVNLYDWLGAKREKRDVCVECPWTTVCEGFQVFREDRPDMRVERARPAIGMA
;
A
#
# COMPACT_ATOMS: atom_id res chain seq x y z
N GLU A 1 -39.61 8.74 3.00
CA GLU A 1 -39.36 7.55 2.16
C GLU A 1 -38.26 7.84 1.18
N MET A 2 -37.45 6.84 0.81
CA MET A 2 -36.44 6.98 -0.23
C MET A 2 -37.12 7.22 -1.59
N VAL A 3 -36.60 8.16 -2.37
CA VAL A 3 -37.25 8.67 -3.59
C VAL A 3 -37.50 7.57 -4.63
N ASN A 4 -36.60 6.60 -4.74
CA ASN A 4 -36.66 5.56 -5.77
C ASN A 4 -37.49 4.34 -5.39
N VAL A 5 -38.09 4.31 -4.19
CA VAL A 5 -39.07 3.28 -3.82
C VAL A 5 -40.41 3.51 -4.55
N ARG A 6 -40.62 4.73 -5.08
CA ARG A 6 -41.79 5.06 -5.89
C ARG A 6 -41.80 4.27 -7.21
N THR A 7 -42.98 3.80 -7.60
CA THR A 7 -43.17 3.07 -8.86
C THR A 7 -43.02 3.94 -10.11
N ASP A 8 -43.11 5.26 -9.98
CA ASP A 8 -42.99 6.23 -11.07
C ASP A 8 -41.61 6.90 -11.15
N PHE A 9 -40.60 6.38 -10.44
CA PHE A 9 -39.28 7.00 -10.36
C PHE A 9 -38.64 7.26 -11.74
N ASN A 10 -38.65 6.29 -12.65
CA ASN A 10 -38.12 6.47 -14.02
C ASN A 10 -38.91 7.52 -14.81
N ALA A 11 -40.22 7.64 -14.60
CA ALA A 11 -41.04 8.66 -15.25
C ALA A 11 -40.72 10.07 -14.71
N MET A 12 -40.44 10.18 -13.41
CA MET A 12 -39.94 11.42 -12.80
C MET A 12 -38.59 11.83 -13.40
N LEU A 13 -37.63 10.90 -13.52
CA LEU A 13 -36.32 11.17 -14.14
C LEU A 13 -36.46 11.63 -15.60
N LYS A 14 -37.34 11.00 -16.39
CA LYS A 14 -37.65 11.43 -17.76
C LYS A 14 -38.17 12.87 -17.79
N SER A 15 -39.10 13.20 -16.89
CA SER A 15 -39.65 14.56 -16.79
C SER A 15 -38.58 15.59 -16.42
N PHE A 16 -37.66 15.26 -15.50
CA PHE A 16 -36.53 16.13 -15.16
C PHE A 16 -35.60 16.34 -16.37
N ASN A 17 -35.34 15.27 -17.13
CA ASN A 17 -34.51 15.32 -18.32
C ASN A 17 -35.14 16.15 -19.45
N ASP A 18 -36.45 16.02 -19.65
CA ASP A 18 -37.23 16.81 -20.63
C ASP A 18 -37.20 18.31 -20.29
N LEU A 19 -37.16 18.64 -19.00
CA LEU A 19 -36.98 20.01 -18.49
C LEU A 19 -35.51 20.47 -18.48
N GLY A 20 -34.57 19.61 -18.86
CA GLY A 20 -33.14 19.93 -18.91
C GLY A 20 -32.47 20.09 -17.54
N LEU A 21 -33.06 19.56 -16.47
CA LEU A 21 -32.56 19.71 -15.11
C LEU A 21 -31.34 18.81 -14.83
N THR A 22 -30.53 19.24 -13.86
CA THR A 22 -29.56 18.40 -13.14
C THR A 22 -30.06 18.17 -11.72
N TYR A 23 -29.81 16.99 -11.16
CA TYR A 23 -30.37 16.59 -9.88
C TYR A 23 -29.47 15.60 -9.14
N ASP A 24 -29.50 15.64 -7.81
CA ASP A 24 -28.76 14.73 -6.94
C ASP A 24 -29.66 14.21 -5.82
N PHE A 25 -29.43 12.96 -5.42
CA PHE A 25 -30.17 12.27 -4.37
C PHE A 25 -29.21 11.90 -3.22
N PRO A 26 -28.87 12.85 -2.32
CA PRO A 26 -27.75 12.70 -1.40
C PRO A 26 -27.98 11.69 -0.26
N ASN A 27 -29.23 11.33 0.03
CA ASN A 27 -29.59 10.45 1.15
C ASN A 27 -29.47 8.94 0.83
N GLY A 28 -28.90 8.59 -0.32
CA GLY A 28 -28.78 7.21 -0.78
C GLY A 28 -30.09 6.62 -1.28
N MET A 29 -30.01 5.91 -2.39
CA MET A 29 -31.12 5.16 -2.97
C MET A 29 -30.98 3.65 -2.69
N ARG A 30 -32.11 2.95 -2.76
CA ARG A 30 -32.13 1.49 -2.67
C ARG A 30 -31.66 0.87 -3.98
N ALA A 31 -30.61 0.04 -3.96
CA ALA A 31 -30.09 -0.55 -5.20
C ALA A 31 -31.06 -1.55 -5.83
N ASP A 32 -31.89 -2.23 -5.03
CA ASP A 32 -32.91 -3.18 -5.48
C ASP A 32 -34.14 -2.53 -6.13
N HIS A 33 -34.28 -1.21 -6.01
CA HIS A 33 -35.29 -0.39 -6.69
C HIS A 33 -34.70 0.44 -7.85
N LEU A 34 -33.48 0.15 -8.27
CA LEU A 34 -32.89 0.72 -9.48
C LEU A 34 -32.84 -0.35 -10.57
N ASP A 35 -33.18 0.07 -11.78
CA ASP A 35 -32.96 -0.70 -13.00
C ASP A 35 -31.95 0.02 -13.91
N ARG A 36 -31.55 -0.67 -14.98
CA ARG A 36 -30.56 -0.13 -15.93
C ARG A 36 -31.09 1.12 -16.66
N GLU A 37 -32.40 1.22 -16.88
CA GLU A 37 -33.01 2.40 -17.50
C GLU A 37 -32.87 3.62 -16.60
N GLY A 38 -33.20 3.49 -15.31
CA GLY A 38 -33.04 4.53 -14.30
C GLY A 38 -31.60 5.04 -14.23
N VAL A 39 -30.62 4.14 -14.18
CA VAL A 39 -29.20 4.52 -14.23
C VAL A 39 -28.86 5.27 -15.53
N ALA A 40 -29.33 4.79 -16.68
CA ALA A 40 -29.07 5.43 -17.97
C ALA A 40 -29.67 6.85 -18.05
N LEU A 41 -30.86 7.06 -17.49
CA LEU A 41 -31.51 8.38 -17.44
C LEU A 41 -30.71 9.39 -16.62
N MET A 42 -29.92 8.94 -15.64
CA MET A 42 -29.10 9.81 -14.78
C MET A 42 -27.75 10.21 -15.40
N ARG A 43 -27.34 9.58 -16.51
CA ARG A 43 -26.06 9.83 -17.16
C ARG A 43 -25.92 11.29 -17.59
N GLY A 44 -24.91 11.97 -17.05
CA GLY A 44 -24.64 13.40 -17.32
C GLY A 44 -25.66 14.37 -16.71
N ARG A 45 -26.56 13.87 -15.84
CA ARG A 45 -27.63 14.64 -15.18
C ARG A 45 -27.47 14.69 -13.65
N THR A 46 -26.88 13.66 -13.07
CA THR A 46 -26.43 13.64 -11.67
C THR A 46 -24.93 13.87 -11.57
N GLY A 47 -24.50 14.56 -10.53
CA GLY A 47 -23.07 14.67 -10.20
C GLY A 47 -22.53 13.32 -9.71
N ILE A 48 -23.28 12.65 -8.84
CA ILE A 48 -22.96 11.31 -8.36
C ILE A 48 -24.22 10.57 -7.92
N LEU A 49 -24.41 9.36 -8.45
CA LEU A 49 -25.44 8.46 -7.99
C LEU A 49 -25.05 7.93 -6.61
N SER A 50 -25.88 8.16 -5.60
CA SER A 50 -25.69 7.62 -4.25
C SER A 50 -26.63 6.45 -3.98
N ILE A 51 -26.09 5.31 -3.54
CA ILE A 51 -26.85 4.15 -3.05
C ILE A 51 -26.38 3.75 -1.66
N SER A 52 -27.22 3.03 -0.90
CA SER A 52 -26.87 2.58 0.45
C SER A 52 -26.75 1.05 0.50
N ALA A 53 -25.56 0.54 0.80
CA ALA A 53 -25.29 -0.87 1.06
C ALA A 53 -25.53 -1.22 2.54
N GLU A 54 -25.13 -0.32 3.44
CA GLU A 54 -25.16 -0.45 4.90
C GLU A 54 -24.28 -1.56 5.46
N SER A 55 -24.49 -2.83 5.08
CA SER A 55 -23.72 -3.98 5.58
C SER A 55 -23.48 -4.99 4.45
N ALA A 56 -22.39 -5.76 4.54
CA ALA A 56 -22.16 -6.95 3.72
C ALA A 56 -22.82 -8.23 4.29
N SER A 57 -23.50 -8.14 5.43
CA SER A 57 -24.22 -9.26 6.04
C SER A 57 -25.67 -9.28 5.58
N GLN A 58 -26.06 -10.26 4.77
CA GLN A 58 -27.45 -10.42 4.34
C GLN A 58 -28.39 -10.68 5.53
N SER A 59 -27.92 -11.38 6.58
CA SER A 59 -28.73 -11.60 7.79
C SER A 59 -28.95 -10.30 8.57
N ASP A 60 -27.99 -9.38 8.56
CA ASP A 60 -28.16 -8.08 9.22
C ASP A 60 -29.16 -7.23 8.43
N LEU A 61 -29.04 -7.21 7.10
CA LEU A 61 -29.96 -6.52 6.19
C LEU A 61 -31.40 -7.04 6.29
N ASP A 62 -31.58 -8.36 6.36
CA ASP A 62 -32.90 -9.00 6.49
C ASP A 62 -33.44 -8.92 7.94
N GLY A 63 -32.56 -8.78 8.92
CA GLY A 63 -32.87 -8.79 10.36
C GLY A 63 -32.80 -7.41 11.01
N ALA A 64 -31.77 -7.19 11.83
CA ALA A 64 -31.66 -6.03 12.72
C ALA A 64 -31.61 -4.66 12.02
N ILE A 65 -31.16 -4.61 10.76
CA ILE A 65 -31.19 -3.38 9.94
C ILE A 65 -32.58 -3.21 9.28
N GLY A 66 -33.29 -4.31 9.01
CA GLY A 66 -34.66 -4.30 8.49
C GLY A 66 -34.80 -3.79 7.05
N LYS A 67 -33.70 -3.69 6.30
CA LYS A 67 -33.72 -3.18 4.92
C LYS A 67 -34.24 -4.20 3.91
N GLY A 68 -33.90 -5.48 4.09
CA GLY A 68 -34.26 -6.58 3.19
C GLY A 68 -33.67 -6.48 1.77
N GLN A 69 -32.78 -5.53 1.52
CA GLN A 69 -32.12 -5.35 0.23
C GLN A 69 -31.17 -6.52 -0.02
N LYS A 70 -31.20 -7.08 -1.23
CA LYS A 70 -30.27 -8.14 -1.64
C LYS A 70 -28.91 -7.57 -2.06
N LEU A 71 -27.84 -8.16 -1.55
CA LEU A 71 -26.46 -7.69 -1.82
C LEU A 71 -26.13 -7.69 -3.32
N GLU A 72 -26.66 -8.65 -4.08
CA GLU A 72 -26.46 -8.75 -5.53
C GLU A 72 -26.97 -7.52 -6.28
N ALA A 73 -27.96 -6.81 -5.73
CA ALA A 73 -28.45 -5.57 -6.31
C ALA A 73 -27.39 -4.46 -6.28
N ILE A 74 -26.56 -4.40 -5.24
CA ILE A 74 -25.48 -3.41 -5.09
C ILE A 74 -24.44 -3.64 -6.19
N HIS A 75 -23.98 -4.88 -6.36
CA HIS A 75 -23.02 -5.24 -7.40
C HIS A 75 -23.57 -4.98 -8.81
N ARG A 76 -24.85 -5.29 -9.04
CA ARG A 76 -25.50 -5.06 -10.33
C ARG A 76 -25.58 -3.58 -10.69
N VAL A 77 -25.98 -2.72 -9.75
CA VAL A 77 -26.00 -1.27 -9.97
C VAL A 77 -24.58 -0.72 -10.19
N ALA A 78 -23.59 -1.19 -9.44
CA ALA A 78 -22.19 -0.80 -9.65
C ALA A 78 -21.70 -1.13 -11.06
N GLY A 79 -21.98 -2.33 -11.56
CA GLY A 79 -21.65 -2.71 -12.94
C GLY A 79 -22.36 -1.85 -14.00
N TRP A 80 -23.64 -1.52 -13.81
CA TRP A 80 -24.34 -0.61 -14.73
C TRP A 80 -23.77 0.81 -14.72
N CYS A 81 -23.39 1.32 -13.56
CA CYS A 81 -22.78 2.64 -13.42
C CYS A 81 -21.44 2.72 -14.15
N GLU A 82 -20.57 1.70 -13.99
CA GLU A 82 -19.32 1.60 -14.73
C GLU A 82 -19.57 1.58 -16.24
N GLU A 83 -20.44 0.68 -16.72
CA GLU A 83 -20.76 0.53 -18.14
C GLU A 83 -21.32 1.81 -18.77
N LEU A 84 -22.17 2.53 -18.05
CA LEU A 84 -22.86 3.72 -18.53
C LEU A 84 -22.09 5.02 -18.26
N GLY A 85 -20.97 4.96 -17.52
CA GLY A 85 -20.18 6.12 -17.14
C GLY A 85 -20.91 7.06 -16.18
N VAL A 86 -21.65 6.50 -15.22
CA VAL A 86 -22.33 7.24 -14.14
C VAL A 86 -21.48 7.14 -12.87
N PRO A 87 -20.97 8.25 -12.32
CA PRO A 87 -20.24 8.21 -11.05
C PRO A 87 -21.12 7.64 -9.94
N LEU A 88 -20.57 6.75 -9.11
CA LEU A 88 -21.29 6.05 -8.06
C LEU A 88 -20.63 6.28 -6.71
N MET A 89 -21.43 6.57 -5.69
CA MET A 89 -21.08 6.54 -4.28
C MET A 89 -21.94 5.48 -3.58
N ILE A 90 -21.32 4.68 -2.71
CA ILE A 90 -22.02 3.67 -1.92
C ILE A 90 -21.82 3.95 -0.43
N HIS A 91 -22.91 4.06 0.31
CA HIS A 91 -22.89 4.26 1.76
C HIS A 91 -22.84 2.92 2.51
N TYR A 92 -21.94 2.85 3.48
CA TYR A 92 -21.74 1.69 4.36
C TYR A 92 -21.75 2.16 5.81
N ILE A 93 -22.20 1.29 6.72
CA ILE A 93 -22.25 1.56 8.15
C ILE A 93 -21.56 0.40 8.87
N ILE A 94 -20.62 0.71 9.75
CA ILE A 94 -19.93 -0.27 10.59
C ILE A 94 -20.01 0.12 12.07
N GLY A 95 -19.85 -0.86 12.95
CA GLY A 95 -19.88 -0.68 14.40
C GLY A 95 -21.28 -0.76 14.99
N PHE A 96 -22.19 -1.52 14.39
CA PHE A 96 -23.48 -1.84 15.01
C PHE A 96 -23.28 -2.65 16.30
N PRO A 97 -24.22 -2.58 17.27
CA PRO A 97 -24.03 -3.21 18.59
C PRO A 97 -23.98 -4.74 18.55
N TRP A 98 -24.47 -5.38 17.49
CA TRP A 98 -24.38 -6.83 17.30
C TRP A 98 -23.16 -7.28 16.50
N GLU A 99 -22.46 -6.37 15.82
CA GLU A 99 -21.41 -6.73 14.87
C GLU A 99 -20.17 -7.32 15.52
N THR A 100 -19.62 -8.32 14.84
CA THR A 100 -18.35 -8.98 15.13
C THR A 100 -17.24 -8.48 14.19
N PRO A 101 -15.96 -8.68 14.53
CA PRO A 101 -14.83 -8.34 13.64
C PRO A 101 -14.95 -8.92 12.21
N PRO A 102 -15.38 -10.18 12.00
CA PRO A 102 -15.60 -10.71 10.65
C PRO A 102 -16.70 -9.99 9.86
N GLN A 103 -17.81 -9.60 10.49
CA GLN A 103 -18.90 -8.86 9.83
C GLN A 103 -18.44 -7.47 9.37
N ILE A 104 -17.74 -6.73 10.25
CA ILE A 104 -17.17 -5.42 9.91
C ILE A 104 -16.16 -5.58 8.77
N THR A 105 -15.27 -6.57 8.85
CA THR A 105 -14.27 -6.85 7.80
C THR A 105 -14.94 -7.14 6.47
N ALA A 106 -16.00 -7.97 6.44
CA ALA A 106 -16.75 -8.27 5.22
C ALA A 106 -17.34 -6.99 4.58
N THR A 107 -17.88 -6.07 5.39
CA THR A 107 -18.39 -4.77 4.91
C THR A 107 -17.29 -3.92 4.31
N LEU A 108 -16.11 -3.84 4.96
CA LEU A 108 -14.95 -3.12 4.44
C LEU A 108 -14.39 -3.75 3.15
N GLU A 109 -14.36 -5.09 3.06
CA GLU A 109 -13.88 -5.81 1.89
C GLU A 109 -14.85 -5.68 0.69
N MET A 110 -16.16 -5.73 0.92
CA MET A 110 -17.16 -5.44 -0.12
C MET A 110 -17.03 -4.00 -0.62
N ALA A 111 -16.84 -3.03 0.28
CA ALA A 111 -16.59 -1.63 -0.10
C ALA A 111 -15.32 -1.48 -0.94
N TRP A 112 -14.26 -2.20 -0.59
CA TRP A 112 -13.02 -2.23 -1.37
C TRP A 112 -13.21 -2.87 -2.75
N ASP A 113 -13.86 -4.05 -2.85
CA ASP A 113 -14.11 -4.74 -4.13
C ASP A 113 -14.87 -3.83 -5.10
N LEU A 114 -15.96 -3.21 -4.61
CA LEU A 114 -16.79 -2.33 -5.44
C LEU A 114 -16.03 -1.07 -5.89
N TYR A 115 -15.16 -0.52 -5.05
CA TYR A 115 -14.30 0.60 -5.41
C TYR A 115 -13.23 0.22 -6.43
N ASP A 116 -12.50 -0.88 -6.19
CA ASP A 116 -11.37 -1.27 -7.02
C ASP A 116 -11.80 -1.78 -8.40
N ARG A 117 -12.93 -2.50 -8.49
CA ARG A 117 -13.50 -2.96 -9.76
C ARG A 117 -14.24 -1.88 -10.53
N TYR A 118 -15.20 -1.21 -9.89
CA TYR A 118 -16.17 -0.36 -10.59
C TYR A 118 -15.93 1.15 -10.41
N GLY A 119 -14.93 1.54 -9.62
CA GLY A 119 -14.71 2.95 -9.26
C GLY A 119 -15.79 3.52 -8.33
N ALA A 120 -16.58 2.66 -7.67
CA ALA A 120 -17.66 3.10 -6.78
C ALA A 120 -17.09 3.67 -5.48
N TRP A 121 -17.26 4.98 -5.26
CA TRP A 121 -16.66 5.67 -4.11
C TRP A 121 -17.29 5.20 -2.79
N PRO A 122 -16.50 4.68 -1.83
CA PRO A 122 -17.03 4.20 -0.57
C PRO A 122 -17.24 5.35 0.43
N SER A 123 -18.49 5.61 0.79
CA SER A 123 -18.87 6.49 1.90
C SER A 123 -19.09 5.65 3.15
N MET A 124 -17.99 5.36 3.83
CA MET A 124 -18.01 4.56 5.07
C MET A 124 -18.41 5.46 6.26
N GLN A 125 -19.28 4.96 7.14
CA GLN A 125 -19.83 5.68 8.30
C GLN A 125 -19.86 4.77 9.52
N PHE A 126 -19.92 5.35 10.71
CA PHE A 126 -20.11 4.64 11.96
C PHE A 126 -21.59 4.58 12.35
N ALA A 127 -22.03 3.44 12.89
CA ALA A 127 -23.35 3.31 13.47
C ALA A 127 -23.53 4.38 14.56
N THR A 128 -24.56 5.21 14.38
CA THR A 128 -24.81 6.36 15.23
C THR A 128 -26.23 6.26 15.78
N PRO A 129 -26.39 5.97 17.09
CA PRO A 129 -27.70 5.82 17.72
C PRO A 129 -28.36 7.19 17.89
N ILE A 130 -29.07 7.64 16.87
CA ILE A 130 -29.82 8.90 16.90
C ILE A 130 -31.08 8.70 17.74
N ARG A 131 -31.34 9.62 18.67
CA ARG A 131 -32.52 9.56 19.54
C ARG A 131 -33.82 9.44 18.73
N GLY A 132 -34.67 8.48 19.10
CA GLY A 132 -35.93 8.18 18.40
C GLY A 132 -35.79 7.12 17.29
N THR A 133 -34.59 6.54 17.11
CA THR A 133 -34.38 5.35 16.28
C THR A 133 -34.37 4.09 17.13
N GLU A 134 -34.73 2.95 16.54
CA GLU A 134 -34.63 1.64 17.18
C GLU A 134 -33.19 1.32 17.62
N LEU A 135 -32.20 1.70 16.80
CA LEU A 135 -30.78 1.55 17.15
C LEU A 135 -30.43 2.27 18.45
N HIS A 136 -30.98 3.47 18.68
CA HIS A 136 -30.77 4.19 19.94
C HIS A 136 -31.40 3.47 21.13
N GLU A 137 -32.63 2.97 21.00
CA GLU A 137 -33.30 2.22 22.06
C GLU A 137 -32.47 0.99 22.45
N GLN A 138 -32.02 0.21 21.46
CA GLN A 138 -31.15 -0.95 21.67
C GLN A 138 -29.82 -0.57 22.34
N CYS A 139 -29.15 0.48 21.87
CA CYS A 139 -27.88 0.92 22.47
C CYS A 139 -28.05 1.41 23.92
N VAL A 140 -29.18 2.04 24.26
CA VAL A 140 -29.48 2.45 25.64
C VAL A 140 -29.76 1.25 26.53
N GLU A 141 -30.53 0.26 26.05
CA GLU A 141 -30.80 -0.98 26.78
C GLU A 141 -29.52 -1.79 27.06
N LEU A 142 -28.58 -1.79 26.11
CA LEU A 142 -27.27 -2.41 26.25
C LEU A 142 -26.27 -1.57 27.08
N GLY A 143 -26.65 -0.36 27.51
CA GLY A 143 -25.78 0.55 28.26
C GLY A 143 -24.59 1.08 27.45
N LEU A 144 -24.67 1.07 26.11
CA LEU A 144 -23.61 1.52 25.20
C LEU A 144 -23.57 3.04 25.04
N VAL A 145 -24.72 3.69 25.22
CA VAL A 145 -24.85 5.16 25.15
C VAL A 145 -25.79 5.68 26.23
N GLU A 146 -25.64 6.95 26.58
CA GLU A 146 -26.52 7.63 27.53
C GLU A 146 -27.96 7.76 26.98
N PRO A 147 -29.00 7.64 27.82
CA PRO A 147 -30.41 7.77 27.39
C PRO A 147 -30.76 9.12 26.76
N ARG A 148 -29.97 10.17 27.06
CA ARG A 148 -30.12 11.49 26.44
C ARG A 148 -29.66 11.52 24.97
N GLY A 149 -29.03 10.45 24.50
CA GLY A 149 -28.47 10.31 23.17
C GLY A 149 -27.05 10.85 23.07
N VAL A 150 -26.48 10.73 21.87
CA VAL A 150 -25.14 11.25 21.54
C VAL A 150 -25.22 12.77 21.33
N ASP A 151 -24.19 13.53 21.76
CA ASP A 151 -24.13 14.98 21.52
C ASP A 151 -23.90 15.24 20.01
N LEU A 152 -24.97 15.63 19.30
CA LEU A 152 -24.96 15.92 17.86
C LEU A 152 -24.46 17.33 17.52
N LYS A 153 -23.82 18.05 18.45
CA LYS A 153 -23.14 19.32 18.11
C LYS A 153 -22.08 19.13 17.03
N ASP A 154 -21.47 17.95 16.99
CA ASP A 154 -20.70 17.51 15.84
C ASP A 154 -21.65 16.87 14.80
N GLY A 155 -22.07 17.68 13.83
CA GLY A 155 -22.96 17.26 12.75
C GLY A 155 -22.37 16.21 11.80
N ALA A 156 -21.08 15.86 11.95
CA ALA A 156 -20.39 14.84 11.16
C ALA A 156 -19.79 13.72 12.03
N LEU A 157 -20.25 13.56 13.27
CA LEU A 157 -19.73 12.57 14.23
C LEU A 157 -19.62 11.16 13.59
N PHE A 158 -20.67 10.75 12.88
CA PHE A 158 -20.79 9.47 12.20
C PHE A 158 -19.70 9.23 11.13
N GLN A 159 -18.97 10.26 10.69
CA GLN A 159 -17.92 10.15 9.67
C GLN A 159 -16.52 9.96 10.26
N HIS A 160 -16.31 10.34 11.52
CA HIS A 160 -14.94 10.50 12.05
C HIS A 160 -14.69 9.77 13.37
N LYS A 161 -15.72 9.38 14.13
CA LYS A 161 -15.53 8.64 15.38
C LYS A 161 -16.67 7.64 15.66
N PRO A 162 -16.37 6.40 16.13
CA PRO A 162 -17.40 5.50 16.63
C PRO A 162 -18.16 6.10 17.82
N SER A 163 -19.47 5.85 17.89
CA SER A 163 -20.31 6.27 19.03
C SER A 163 -20.04 5.43 20.29
N PHE A 164 -19.63 4.18 20.11
CA PHE A 164 -19.31 3.20 21.15
C PHE A 164 -18.42 2.09 20.56
N ASP A 165 -17.87 1.23 21.41
CA ASP A 165 -17.25 -0.03 21.00
C ASP A 165 -18.32 -1.15 21.06
N PRO A 166 -18.60 -1.87 19.96
CA PRO A 166 -19.54 -2.98 19.98
C PRO A 166 -19.12 -4.05 21.00
N PRO A 167 -20.05 -4.63 21.78
CA PRO A 167 -19.77 -5.68 22.76
C PRO A 167 -18.99 -6.89 22.23
N ASN A 168 -19.22 -7.24 20.95
CA ASN A 168 -18.61 -8.40 20.31
C ASN A 168 -17.27 -8.08 19.62
N CYS A 169 -16.72 -6.87 19.82
CA CYS A 169 -15.47 -6.41 19.23
C CYS A 169 -14.44 -6.07 20.31
N PRO A 170 -13.13 -6.28 20.06
CA PRO A 170 -12.09 -5.74 20.93
C PRO A 170 -12.16 -4.21 21.04
N PRO A 171 -11.76 -3.61 22.19
CA PRO A 171 -11.80 -2.16 22.36
C PRO A 171 -11.04 -1.39 21.26
N GLY A 172 -11.69 -0.35 20.72
CA GLY A 172 -11.18 0.46 19.61
C GLY A 172 -11.03 -0.26 18.27
N TYR A 173 -11.54 -1.49 18.11
CA TYR A 173 -11.44 -2.25 16.87
C TYR A 173 -12.03 -1.48 15.68
N VAL A 174 -13.25 -0.95 15.82
CA VAL A 174 -13.99 -0.29 14.72
C VAL A 174 -13.22 0.93 14.20
N ALA A 175 -12.67 1.75 15.10
CA ALA A 175 -11.86 2.91 14.74
C ALA A 175 -10.59 2.50 13.96
N ARG A 176 -9.87 1.48 14.43
CA ARG A 176 -8.65 0.98 13.76
C ARG A 176 -8.98 0.32 12.42
N ALA A 177 -10.06 -0.45 12.33
CA ALA A 177 -10.50 -1.08 11.09
C ALA A 177 -10.90 -0.06 10.03
N ARG A 178 -11.57 1.03 10.46
CA ARG A 178 -11.85 2.16 9.58
C ARG A 178 -10.57 2.86 9.12
N ALA A 179 -9.66 3.17 10.04
CA ALA A 179 -8.39 3.81 9.71
C ALA A 179 -7.59 2.97 8.69
N ALA A 180 -7.55 1.64 8.88
CA ALA A 180 -6.97 0.72 7.91
C ALA A 180 -7.63 0.85 6.53
N PHE A 181 -8.96 0.83 6.46
CA PHE A 181 -9.68 1.00 5.19
C PHE A 181 -9.36 2.34 4.50
N ASP A 182 -9.34 3.45 5.25
CA ASP A 182 -9.01 4.77 4.70
C ASP A 182 -7.57 4.81 4.15
N MET A 183 -6.62 4.17 4.85
CA MET A 183 -5.26 4.01 4.33
C MET A 183 -5.24 3.24 3.00
N LYS A 184 -6.09 2.22 2.85
CA LYS A 184 -6.23 1.42 1.61
C LYS A 184 -6.72 2.26 0.45
N ILE A 185 -7.77 3.05 0.67
CA ILE A 185 -8.33 3.96 -0.34
C ILE A 185 -7.30 5.00 -0.76
N ALA A 186 -6.60 5.62 0.19
CA ALA A 186 -5.55 6.60 -0.09
C ALA A 186 -4.40 5.99 -0.90
N ALA A 187 -3.96 4.78 -0.54
CA ALA A 187 -2.88 4.09 -1.25
C ALA A 187 -3.24 3.77 -2.71
N ARG A 188 -4.49 3.38 -2.99
CA ARG A 188 -4.97 3.04 -4.34
C ARG A 188 -4.98 4.23 -5.31
N GLN A 189 -5.05 5.46 -4.81
CA GLN A 189 -5.03 6.67 -5.63
C GLN A 189 -3.63 7.01 -6.15
N ALA A 190 -2.57 6.53 -5.47
CA ALA A 190 -1.21 6.74 -5.92
C ALA A 190 -0.82 5.74 -7.02
N ARG A 191 -0.37 6.24 -8.18
CA ARG A 191 0.18 5.41 -9.27
C ARG A 191 1.69 5.56 -9.31
N LYS A 192 2.41 4.47 -9.08
CA LYS A 192 3.87 4.43 -9.09
C LYS A 192 4.39 3.27 -9.94
N LEU A 193 5.32 3.56 -10.84
CA LEU A 193 6.08 2.57 -11.58
C LEU A 193 7.38 2.24 -10.82
N ILE A 194 7.68 0.96 -10.63
CA ILE A 194 8.99 0.49 -10.18
C ILE A 194 9.62 -0.28 -11.33
N MET A 195 10.79 0.15 -11.79
CA MET A 195 11.46 -0.43 -12.94
C MET A 195 12.83 -0.98 -12.54
N ASN A 196 12.99 -2.30 -12.65
CA ASN A 196 14.30 -2.94 -12.57
C ASN A 196 14.98 -2.82 -13.95
N ILE A 197 16.00 -1.98 -14.08
CA ILE A 197 16.66 -1.76 -15.37
C ILE A 197 17.82 -2.74 -15.63
N THR A 198 18.34 -3.38 -14.58
CA THR A 198 19.36 -4.43 -14.69
C THR A 198 19.30 -5.37 -13.49
N TYR A 199 19.91 -6.54 -13.59
CA TYR A 199 20.25 -7.41 -12.46
C TYR A 199 21.76 -7.53 -12.22
N LYS A 200 22.59 -6.82 -12.99
CA LYS A 200 24.03 -6.71 -12.71
C LYS A 200 24.21 -6.00 -11.37
N CYS A 201 24.98 -6.59 -10.47
CA CYS A 201 25.25 -5.99 -9.16
C CYS A 201 26.64 -6.36 -8.67
N ALA A 202 27.30 -5.45 -7.97
CA ALA A 202 28.57 -5.72 -7.29
C ALA A 202 28.38 -6.43 -5.94
N ASN A 203 27.17 -6.40 -5.38
CA ASN A 203 26.83 -7.08 -4.13
C ASN A 203 26.32 -8.49 -4.37
N ARG A 204 26.44 -9.34 -3.35
CA ARG A 204 25.81 -10.65 -3.27
C ARG A 204 25.00 -10.75 -1.98
N CYS A 205 24.14 -9.78 -1.69
CA CYS A 205 23.41 -9.72 -0.41
C CYS A 205 22.66 -11.00 -0.07
N VAL A 206 22.76 -11.44 1.19
CA VAL A 206 22.15 -12.71 1.65
C VAL A 206 20.62 -12.68 1.62
N PHE A 207 20.01 -11.50 1.47
CA PHE A 207 18.56 -11.26 1.43
C PHE A 207 18.07 -10.71 0.08
N CYS A 208 18.92 -10.71 -0.96
CA CYS A 208 18.62 -10.06 -2.23
C CYS A 208 17.38 -10.67 -2.91
N ALA A 209 16.35 -9.86 -3.15
CA ALA A 209 15.10 -10.28 -3.79
C ALA A 209 15.27 -10.72 -5.25
N THR A 210 16.31 -10.22 -5.94
CA THR A 210 16.65 -10.58 -7.32
C THR A 210 17.88 -11.50 -7.39
N GLY A 211 18.29 -12.08 -6.26
CA GLY A 211 19.56 -12.79 -6.13
C GLY A 211 19.63 -14.14 -6.86
N ASP A 212 18.50 -14.64 -7.35
CA ASP A 212 18.32 -15.86 -8.14
C ASP A 212 18.00 -15.55 -9.62
N ARG A 213 18.00 -14.28 -10.01
CA ARG A 213 17.70 -13.83 -11.37
C ARG A 213 18.91 -13.94 -12.29
N VAL A 214 18.65 -14.16 -13.58
CA VAL A 214 19.71 -14.16 -14.59
C VAL A 214 20.24 -12.74 -14.71
N SER A 215 21.56 -12.57 -14.67
CA SER A 215 22.18 -11.24 -14.83
C SER A 215 21.88 -10.69 -16.23
N ALA A 216 20.98 -9.70 -16.30
CA ALA A 216 20.51 -9.09 -17.54
C ALA A 216 20.45 -7.55 -17.41
N ALA A 217 20.36 -6.85 -18.54
CA ALA A 217 20.13 -5.42 -18.61
C ALA A 217 19.01 -5.16 -19.63
N MET A 218 18.15 -4.19 -19.35
CA MET A 218 17.05 -3.84 -20.24
C MET A 218 17.55 -2.94 -21.37
N GLU A 219 17.22 -3.27 -22.61
CA GLU A 219 17.59 -2.43 -23.76
C GLU A 219 16.86 -1.08 -23.73
N TRP A 220 17.51 -0.02 -24.21
CA TRP A 220 16.97 1.35 -24.23
C TRP A 220 15.55 1.44 -24.79
N GLY A 221 15.31 0.80 -25.95
CA GLY A 221 14.00 0.87 -26.61
C GLY A 221 12.86 0.40 -25.70
N LYS A 222 13.11 -0.63 -24.87
CA LYS A 222 12.14 -1.14 -23.92
C LYS A 222 11.95 -0.20 -22.74
N ILE A 223 13.03 0.40 -22.22
CA ILE A 223 12.96 1.43 -21.17
C ILE A 223 12.09 2.60 -21.64
N GLU A 224 12.33 3.10 -22.86
CA GLU A 224 11.57 4.21 -23.43
C GLU A 224 10.08 3.87 -23.61
N GLU A 225 9.78 2.68 -24.15
CA GLU A 225 8.42 2.16 -24.32
C GLU A 225 7.66 2.15 -22.98
N ILE A 226 8.23 1.52 -21.95
CA ILE A 226 7.61 1.37 -20.62
C ILE A 226 7.34 2.74 -19.99
N LEU A 227 8.33 3.64 -20.02
CA LEU A 227 8.22 4.95 -19.39
C LEU A 227 7.09 5.78 -20.03
N ARG A 228 7.01 5.79 -21.37
CA ARG A 228 5.97 6.52 -22.12
C ARG A 228 4.59 5.91 -21.91
N GLN A 229 4.48 4.59 -21.95
CA GLN A 229 3.22 3.89 -21.73
C GLN A 229 2.64 4.23 -20.36
N HIS A 230 3.39 4.00 -19.28
CA HIS A 230 2.87 4.25 -17.93
C HIS A 230 2.59 5.72 -17.66
N ARG A 231 3.32 6.64 -18.29
CA ARG A 231 3.03 8.07 -18.20
C ARG A 231 1.69 8.40 -18.84
N ALA A 232 1.38 7.83 -20.01
CA ALA A 232 0.10 7.99 -20.70
C ALA A 232 -1.08 7.43 -19.88
N GLU A 233 -0.83 6.39 -19.08
CA GLU A 233 -1.78 5.82 -18.11
C GLU A 233 -1.96 6.65 -16.82
N GLY A 234 -1.29 7.81 -16.72
CA GLY A 234 -1.41 8.71 -15.57
C GLY A 234 -0.47 8.40 -14.40
N THR A 235 0.56 7.57 -14.59
CA THR A 235 1.60 7.37 -13.57
C THR A 235 2.41 8.65 -13.39
N GLU A 236 2.58 9.09 -12.14
CA GLU A 236 3.32 10.32 -11.83
C GLU A 236 4.60 10.06 -11.04
N GLN A 237 4.79 8.85 -10.50
CA GLN A 237 5.95 8.48 -9.69
C GLN A 237 6.71 7.33 -10.34
N LEU A 238 8.04 7.45 -10.38
CA LEU A 238 8.96 6.43 -10.89
C LEU A 238 9.95 6.04 -9.79
N ASP A 239 10.20 4.75 -9.63
CA ASP A 239 11.32 4.18 -8.90
C ASP A 239 12.20 3.42 -9.88
N ILE A 240 13.48 3.75 -9.92
CA ILE A 240 14.47 2.99 -10.68
C ILE A 240 15.29 2.20 -9.67
N ASP A 241 15.30 0.88 -9.86
CA ASP A 241 15.97 -0.09 -9.01
C ASP A 241 16.48 -1.27 -9.88
N GLY A 242 16.72 -2.42 -9.26
CA GLY A 242 17.14 -3.67 -9.88
C GLY A 242 18.66 -3.80 -9.87
N GLY A 243 19.15 -5.00 -9.53
CA GLY A 243 20.58 -5.26 -9.43
C GLY A 243 21.29 -4.11 -8.71
N GLU A 244 22.15 -3.41 -9.45
CA GLU A 244 22.61 -2.07 -9.13
C GLU A 244 22.38 -1.14 -10.34
N PRO A 245 21.45 -0.18 -10.28
CA PRO A 245 21.10 0.66 -11.43
C PRO A 245 22.28 1.46 -11.99
N THR A 246 23.24 1.84 -11.15
CA THR A 246 24.44 2.59 -11.59
C THR A 246 25.37 1.77 -12.49
N MET A 247 25.12 0.46 -12.64
CA MET A 247 25.78 -0.40 -13.63
C MET A 247 25.12 -0.38 -15.01
N HIS A 248 23.96 0.27 -15.16
CA HIS A 248 23.29 0.40 -16.44
C HIS A 248 23.85 1.59 -17.22
N PRO A 249 24.30 1.42 -18.49
CA PRO A 249 24.94 2.49 -19.25
C PRO A 249 24.00 3.66 -19.56
N GLN A 250 22.69 3.43 -19.57
CA GLN A 250 21.65 4.41 -19.93
C GLN A 250 20.82 4.90 -18.72
N LEU A 251 21.34 4.76 -17.50
CA LEU A 251 20.62 5.18 -16.28
C LEU A 251 20.25 6.67 -16.33
N VAL A 252 21.23 7.53 -16.66
CA VAL A 252 21.05 8.99 -16.64
C VAL A 252 20.06 9.43 -17.71
N GLU A 253 20.12 8.81 -18.88
CA GLU A 253 19.22 9.00 -20.01
C GLU A 253 17.79 8.61 -19.67
N ALA A 254 17.60 7.48 -18.96
CA ALA A 254 16.28 7.03 -18.52
C ALA A 254 15.64 8.02 -17.53
N ILE A 255 16.43 8.53 -16.58
CA ILE A 255 15.99 9.56 -15.62
C ILE A 255 15.63 10.86 -16.35
N GLY A 256 16.48 11.30 -17.29
CA GLY A 256 16.23 12.48 -18.11
C GLY A 256 14.93 12.37 -18.90
N LEU A 257 14.71 11.24 -19.58
CA LEU A 257 13.46 10.98 -20.31
C LEU A 257 12.25 11.02 -19.38
N ALA A 258 12.31 10.35 -18.23
CA ALA A 258 11.19 10.33 -17.27
C ALA A 258 10.83 11.74 -16.79
N ARG A 259 11.82 12.58 -16.50
CA ARG A 259 11.59 14.00 -16.16
C ARG A 259 10.92 14.74 -17.32
N ASP A 260 11.45 14.59 -18.53
CA ASP A 260 11.01 15.35 -19.70
C ASP A 260 9.58 14.99 -20.14
N ILE A 261 9.13 13.75 -19.91
CA ILE A 261 7.74 13.32 -20.14
C ILE A 261 6.80 13.57 -18.94
N GLY A 262 7.31 14.20 -17.88
CA GLY A 262 6.49 14.74 -16.80
C GLY A 262 6.17 13.80 -15.64
N TYR A 263 7.06 12.85 -15.32
CA TYR A 263 7.04 12.22 -14.00
C TYR A 263 7.38 13.27 -12.94
N ARG A 264 6.55 13.37 -11.88
CA ARG A 264 6.68 14.37 -10.81
C ARG A 264 7.68 13.96 -9.73
N SER A 265 7.82 12.66 -9.51
CA SER A 265 8.77 12.10 -8.55
C SER A 265 9.56 10.97 -9.18
N ILE A 266 10.88 11.05 -9.12
CA ILE A 266 11.80 10.05 -9.66
C ILE A 266 12.75 9.65 -8.52
N ASN A 267 12.56 8.45 -8.00
CA ASN A 267 13.39 7.84 -6.98
C ASN A 267 14.44 6.92 -7.63
N LEU A 268 15.68 6.98 -7.16
CA LEU A 268 16.71 6.03 -7.49
C LEU A 268 17.13 5.27 -6.22
N THR A 269 17.02 3.95 -6.25
CA THR A 269 17.50 3.09 -5.17
C THR A 269 18.84 2.46 -5.58
N SER A 270 19.88 2.60 -4.77
CA SER A 270 21.24 2.12 -5.11
C SER A 270 21.98 1.64 -3.87
N ASN A 271 22.93 0.71 -4.04
CA ASN A 271 23.91 0.37 -3.02
C ASN A 271 25.01 1.44 -2.86
N GLY A 272 25.09 2.43 -3.75
CA GLY A 272 25.99 3.58 -3.66
C GLY A 272 27.47 3.29 -3.95
N ARG A 273 27.90 2.03 -4.12
CA ARG A 273 29.32 1.67 -4.20
C ARG A 273 30.04 2.28 -5.39
N LEU A 274 29.39 2.38 -6.56
CA LEU A 274 29.99 3.00 -7.75
C LEU A 274 30.06 4.52 -7.64
N LEU A 275 29.25 5.13 -6.77
CA LEU A 275 29.24 6.58 -6.55
C LEU A 275 30.46 7.07 -5.74
N ARG A 276 31.36 6.16 -5.31
CA ARG A 276 32.71 6.54 -4.89
C ARG A 276 33.50 7.22 -6.02
N ASP A 277 33.16 6.92 -7.28
CA ASP A 277 33.58 7.72 -8.42
C ASP A 277 32.77 9.02 -8.42
N ARG A 278 33.46 10.11 -8.09
CA ARG A 278 32.88 11.43 -7.95
C ARG A 278 32.23 11.95 -9.24
N ALA A 279 32.78 11.60 -10.41
CA ALA A 279 32.21 12.03 -11.69
C ALA A 279 30.88 11.33 -11.96
N LEU A 280 30.77 10.05 -11.62
CA LEU A 280 29.51 9.32 -11.70
C LEU A 280 28.49 9.84 -10.68
N ALA A 281 28.90 10.10 -9.45
CA ALA A 281 28.04 10.70 -8.43
C ALA A 281 27.44 12.02 -8.90
N ALA A 282 28.27 12.93 -9.45
CA ALA A 282 27.81 14.21 -10.00
C ALA A 282 26.77 14.04 -11.11
N LYS A 283 27.00 13.10 -12.05
CA LYS A 283 26.04 12.79 -13.12
C LYS A 283 24.71 12.27 -12.57
N VAL A 284 24.75 11.38 -11.59
CA VAL A 284 23.54 10.78 -10.99
C VAL A 284 22.73 11.81 -10.23
N VAL A 285 23.34 12.59 -9.33
CA VAL A 285 22.58 13.60 -8.56
C VAL A 285 22.10 14.78 -9.42
N GLY A 286 22.80 15.05 -10.53
CA GLY A 286 22.41 16.06 -11.53
C GLY A 286 21.45 15.56 -12.62
N SER A 287 21.06 14.28 -12.61
CA SER A 287 20.26 13.67 -13.68
C SER A 287 18.80 14.14 -13.71
N GLY A 288 18.29 14.67 -12.60
CA GLY A 288 16.88 15.02 -12.42
C GLY A 288 16.10 14.07 -11.51
N ILE A 289 16.78 13.17 -10.79
CA ILE A 289 16.15 12.47 -9.65
C ILE A 289 15.63 13.48 -8.63
N THR A 290 14.53 13.15 -7.98
CA THR A 290 14.00 13.94 -6.85
C THR A 290 14.31 13.28 -5.52
N HIS A 291 14.50 11.95 -5.53
CA HIS A 291 14.83 11.18 -4.33
C HIS A 291 15.97 10.20 -4.63
N PHE A 292 16.86 10.04 -3.66
CA PHE A 292 17.92 9.03 -3.68
C PHE A 292 17.85 8.18 -2.42
N LEU A 293 17.66 6.87 -2.57
CA LEU A 293 17.67 5.91 -1.47
C LEU A 293 18.94 5.06 -1.53
N VAL A 294 19.80 5.19 -0.54
CA VAL A 294 21.01 4.38 -0.44
C VAL A 294 20.81 3.20 0.50
N SER A 295 21.20 2.02 0.06
CA SER A 295 21.11 0.79 0.86
C SER A 295 22.35 0.61 1.73
N LEU A 296 22.21 0.76 3.05
CA LEU A 296 23.28 0.57 4.03
C LEU A 296 22.78 -0.31 5.18
N HIS A 297 23.37 -1.49 5.35
CA HIS A 297 22.85 -2.53 6.26
C HIS A 297 23.59 -2.68 7.59
N GLY A 298 24.54 -1.80 7.91
CA GLY A 298 25.32 -1.86 9.14
C GLY A 298 26.19 -0.62 9.31
N ALA A 299 26.50 -0.26 10.56
CA ALA A 299 27.32 0.91 10.89
C ALA A 299 28.82 0.67 10.72
N THR A 300 29.23 -0.57 10.50
CA THR A 300 30.63 -0.99 10.34
C THR A 300 30.78 -1.94 9.16
N ALA A 301 32.03 -2.15 8.73
CA ALA A 301 32.35 -3.08 7.65
C ALA A 301 31.94 -4.51 8.00
N GLU A 302 32.15 -4.94 9.25
CA GLU A 302 31.84 -6.29 9.72
C GLU A 302 30.35 -6.60 9.54
N VAL A 303 29.46 -5.69 9.94
CA VAL A 303 28.01 -5.89 9.88
C VAL A 303 27.49 -5.74 8.44
N HIS A 304 27.90 -4.67 7.75
CA HIS A 304 27.42 -4.39 6.40
C HIS A 304 27.91 -5.42 5.38
N ASP A 305 29.21 -5.73 5.38
CA ASP A 305 29.79 -6.68 4.41
C ASP A 305 29.28 -8.11 4.62
N ALA A 306 28.97 -8.49 5.87
CA ALA A 306 28.33 -9.77 6.17
C ALA A 306 26.90 -9.86 5.58
N ALA A 307 26.16 -8.75 5.61
CA ALA A 307 24.82 -8.68 5.05
C ALA A 307 24.85 -8.66 3.50
N THR A 308 25.83 -7.98 2.91
CA THR A 308 25.98 -7.85 1.44
C THR A 308 26.77 -9.01 0.79
N ASP A 309 27.40 -9.89 1.57
CA ASP A 309 28.34 -10.93 1.13
C ASP A 309 29.38 -10.37 0.12
N ALA A 310 29.90 -9.18 0.42
CA ALA A 310 30.80 -8.42 -0.45
C ALA A 310 31.84 -7.64 0.37
N PRO A 311 33.04 -8.20 0.59
CA PRO A 311 34.10 -7.51 1.32
C PRO A 311 34.47 -6.15 0.74
N GLY A 312 34.63 -5.15 1.61
CA GLY A 312 34.93 -3.77 1.25
C GLY A 312 33.73 -2.96 0.75
N SER A 313 32.53 -3.56 0.74
CA SER A 313 31.32 -2.86 0.26
C SER A 313 30.97 -1.67 1.15
N PHE A 314 31.13 -1.78 2.48
CA PHE A 314 30.88 -0.69 3.41
C PHE A 314 31.69 0.56 3.09
N ALA A 315 33.02 0.41 2.97
CA ALA A 315 33.91 1.53 2.70
C ALA A 315 33.57 2.22 1.36
N GLN A 316 33.24 1.44 0.33
CA GLN A 316 32.83 1.96 -0.97
C GLN A 316 31.48 2.68 -0.92
N THR A 317 30.50 2.12 -0.20
CA THR A 317 29.19 2.73 0.01
C THR A 317 29.31 4.04 0.79
N ILE A 318 30.12 4.09 1.86
CA ILE A 318 30.36 5.32 2.63
C ILE A 318 30.99 6.41 1.76
N ALA A 319 32.01 6.08 0.98
CA ALA A 319 32.60 7.03 0.03
C ALA A 319 31.58 7.55 -1.01
N GLY A 320 30.68 6.67 -1.47
CA GLY A 320 29.59 7.06 -2.37
C GLY A 320 28.55 7.95 -1.70
N ILE A 321 28.18 7.66 -0.45
CA ILE A 321 27.31 8.51 0.37
C ILE A 321 27.93 9.88 0.52
N ASP A 322 29.21 9.98 0.89
CA ASP A 322 29.89 11.26 1.09
C ASP A 322 29.87 12.11 -0.19
N ASN A 323 30.17 11.51 -1.35
CA ASN A 323 30.06 12.20 -2.63
C ASN A 323 28.62 12.65 -2.94
N VAL A 324 27.61 11.80 -2.72
CA VAL A 324 26.20 12.16 -2.96
C VAL A 324 25.77 13.29 -2.03
N MET A 325 26.12 13.22 -0.74
CA MET A 325 25.73 14.24 0.22
C MET A 325 26.37 15.60 -0.08
N GLU A 326 27.60 15.62 -0.59
CA GLU A 326 28.31 16.84 -0.96
C GLU A 326 27.83 17.43 -2.29
N LEU A 327 27.55 16.59 -3.29
CA LEU A 327 27.25 17.03 -4.65
C LEU A 327 25.76 17.25 -4.93
N ARG A 328 24.88 16.72 -4.09
CA ARG A 328 23.44 16.78 -4.36
C ARG A 328 22.92 18.22 -4.38
N PRO A 329 22.01 18.56 -5.30
CA PRO A 329 21.17 19.74 -5.17
C PRO A 329 20.28 19.65 -3.92
N GLU A 330 19.88 20.80 -3.36
CA GLU A 330 18.95 20.84 -2.21
C GLU A 330 17.59 20.20 -2.51
N THR A 331 17.19 20.18 -3.79
CA THR A 331 15.95 19.59 -4.29
C THR A 331 15.97 18.05 -4.29
N VAL A 332 17.13 17.42 -4.09
CA VAL A 332 17.25 15.96 -4.03
C VAL A 332 17.20 15.51 -2.58
N ASP A 333 16.11 14.82 -2.22
CA ASP A 333 15.95 14.26 -0.88
C ASP A 333 16.63 12.89 -0.78
N VAL A 334 17.52 12.74 0.20
CA VAL A 334 18.35 11.53 0.36
C VAL A 334 17.92 10.78 1.61
N GLY A 335 17.58 9.50 1.42
CA GLY A 335 17.23 8.59 2.50
C GLY A 335 18.11 7.35 2.57
N MET A 336 18.13 6.73 3.73
CA MET A 336 18.77 5.44 3.95
C MET A 336 17.72 4.33 3.90
N ASN A 337 18.09 3.20 3.31
CA ASN A 337 17.27 2.01 3.24
C ASN A 337 17.99 0.81 3.88
N VAL A 338 17.33 0.15 4.82
CA VAL A 338 17.91 -0.92 5.64
C VAL A 338 17.02 -2.15 5.56
N THR A 339 17.45 -3.20 4.88
CA THR A 339 16.84 -4.52 5.05
C THR A 339 17.33 -5.15 6.36
N ILE A 340 16.39 -5.53 7.24
CA ILE A 340 16.70 -6.13 8.54
C ILE A 340 16.85 -7.64 8.39
N VAL A 341 18.03 -8.14 8.72
CA VAL A 341 18.43 -9.54 8.70
C VAL A 341 19.08 -9.94 10.02
N ARG A 342 19.33 -11.23 10.24
CA ARG A 342 19.96 -11.72 11.49
C ARG A 342 21.29 -11.04 11.79
N GLN A 343 22.05 -10.70 10.75
CA GLN A 343 23.37 -10.08 10.86
C GLN A 343 23.32 -8.66 11.42
N ASN A 344 22.21 -7.92 11.28
CA ASN A 344 22.16 -6.49 11.61
C ASN A 344 21.05 -6.08 12.59
N VAL A 345 20.12 -6.97 12.94
CA VAL A 345 18.97 -6.62 13.81
C VAL A 345 19.40 -6.07 15.19
N ASP A 346 20.55 -6.47 15.71
CA ASP A 346 21.09 -5.96 16.98
C ASP A 346 21.92 -4.66 16.81
N HIS A 347 22.06 -4.17 15.57
CA HIS A 347 22.90 -3.04 15.20
C HIS A 347 22.11 -1.89 14.56
N LEU A 348 20.79 -1.86 14.69
CA LEU A 348 19.94 -0.82 14.09
C LEU A 348 20.15 0.57 14.73
N GLU A 349 20.40 0.63 16.04
CA GLU A 349 20.64 1.90 16.73
C GLU A 349 21.95 2.58 16.29
N PRO A 350 23.14 1.91 16.30
CA PRO A 350 24.36 2.50 15.76
C PRO A 350 24.26 2.89 14.28
N LEU A 351 23.52 2.12 13.48
CA LEU A 351 23.27 2.45 12.08
C LEU A 351 22.44 3.74 11.95
N THR A 352 21.46 3.93 12.82
CA THR A 352 20.64 5.15 12.87
C THR A 352 21.47 6.36 13.30
N GLU A 353 22.36 6.19 14.28
CA GLU A 353 23.31 7.24 14.67
C GLU A 353 24.23 7.64 13.51
N LEU A 354 24.76 6.66 12.77
CA LEU A 354 25.55 6.91 11.57
C LEU A 354 24.74 7.64 10.49
N ALA A 355 23.48 7.25 10.27
CA ALA A 355 22.59 7.92 9.32
C ALA A 355 22.39 9.40 9.69
N ILE A 356 22.11 9.69 10.96
CA ILE A 356 21.97 11.07 11.46
C ILE A 356 23.29 11.84 11.28
N ALA A 357 24.43 11.24 11.64
CA ALA A 357 25.74 11.86 11.53
C ALA A 357 26.14 12.18 10.07
N LYS A 358 25.71 11.36 9.11
CA LYS A 358 25.90 11.59 7.67
C LYS A 358 24.88 12.57 7.07
N GLY A 359 23.92 13.07 7.86
CA GLY A 359 22.94 14.07 7.44
C GLY A 359 21.73 13.51 6.70
N PHE A 360 21.42 12.22 6.85
CA PHE A 360 20.17 11.67 6.34
C PHE A 360 18.98 12.22 7.14
N ARG A 361 17.92 12.61 6.43
CA ARG A 361 16.67 13.07 7.06
C ARG A 361 15.66 11.95 7.27
N LYS A 362 15.84 10.82 6.58
CA LYS A 362 14.95 9.67 6.65
C LYS A 362 15.69 8.34 6.62
N ILE A 363 15.16 7.37 7.35
CA ILE A 363 15.61 5.98 7.35
C ILE A 363 14.42 5.04 7.22
N ASN A 364 14.53 4.09 6.28
CA ASN A 364 13.53 3.07 6.05
C ASN A 364 14.05 1.73 6.58
N PHE A 365 13.31 1.13 7.50
CA PHE A 365 13.54 -0.23 7.98
C PHE A 365 12.63 -1.20 7.23
N GLN A 366 13.21 -2.03 6.37
CA GLN A 366 12.48 -3.06 5.65
C GLN A 366 12.58 -4.39 6.36
N PHE A 367 11.42 -4.95 6.73
CA PHE A 367 11.35 -6.35 7.14
C PHE A 367 11.62 -7.22 5.92
N THR A 368 12.41 -8.28 6.11
CA THR A 368 12.81 -9.17 5.03
C THR A 368 11.57 -9.81 4.40
N THR A 369 11.60 -9.99 3.08
CA THR A 369 10.54 -10.61 2.28
C THR A 369 11.08 -11.89 1.62
N PRO A 370 10.28 -12.94 1.40
CA PRO A 370 10.73 -14.27 1.01
C PRO A 370 11.05 -14.38 -0.51
N PHE A 371 11.93 -13.52 -1.01
CA PHE A 371 12.35 -13.50 -2.41
C PHE A 371 13.83 -13.79 -2.58
N GLY A 372 14.18 -14.30 -3.76
CA GLY A 372 15.54 -14.56 -4.17
C GLY A 372 16.30 -15.34 -3.11
N ARG A 373 17.29 -14.69 -2.48
CA ARG A 373 18.17 -15.33 -1.50
C ARG A 373 17.72 -15.19 -0.06
N ALA A 374 16.58 -14.55 0.23
CA ALA A 374 16.04 -14.45 1.58
C ALA A 374 15.40 -15.77 2.06
N TRP A 375 16.23 -16.68 2.57
CA TRP A 375 15.84 -17.92 3.22
C TRP A 375 15.58 -17.72 4.73
N GLN A 376 14.94 -18.68 5.39
CA GLN A 376 14.58 -18.56 6.81
C GLN A 376 15.80 -18.38 7.74
N ASP A 377 16.97 -18.89 7.36
CA ASP A 377 18.22 -18.73 8.10
C ASP A 377 18.73 -17.28 8.13
N VAL A 378 18.33 -16.42 7.19
CA VAL A 378 18.73 -14.99 7.19
C VAL A 378 17.73 -14.09 7.91
N VAL A 379 16.52 -14.57 8.19
CA VAL A 379 15.44 -13.75 8.75
C VAL A 379 15.41 -13.80 10.27
N PRO A 380 15.52 -12.66 10.97
CA PRO A 380 15.43 -12.63 12.43
C PRO A 380 13.99 -12.93 12.90
N PRO A 381 13.80 -13.42 14.13
CA PRO A 381 12.46 -13.59 14.71
C PRO A 381 11.65 -12.30 14.62
N LEU A 382 10.35 -12.42 14.33
CA LEU A 382 9.49 -11.27 14.07
C LEU A 382 9.43 -10.31 15.27
N GLU A 383 9.24 -10.85 16.47
CA GLU A 383 9.21 -10.08 17.73
C GLU A 383 10.55 -9.38 18.00
N LYS A 384 11.68 -10.04 17.70
CA LYS A 384 13.02 -9.44 17.84
C LYS A 384 13.16 -8.25 16.90
N THR A 385 12.69 -8.40 15.66
CA THR A 385 12.74 -7.36 14.63
C THR A 385 11.90 -6.16 15.03
N GLY A 386 10.63 -6.39 15.40
CA GLY A 386 9.73 -5.35 15.89
C GLY A 386 10.29 -4.63 17.11
N GLY A 387 10.76 -5.39 18.11
CA GLY A 387 11.37 -4.84 19.32
C GLY A 387 12.60 -3.99 19.06
N ALA A 388 13.45 -4.37 18.11
CA ALA A 388 14.63 -3.59 17.73
C ALA A 388 14.24 -2.26 17.05
N VAL A 389 13.27 -2.29 16.14
CA VAL A 389 12.80 -1.07 15.46
C VAL A 389 12.05 -0.14 16.41
N MET A 390 11.22 -0.66 17.33
CA MET A 390 10.54 0.15 18.36
C MET A 390 11.56 0.92 19.22
N ARG A 391 12.66 0.28 19.66
CA ARG A 391 13.74 0.97 20.39
C ARG A 391 14.39 2.10 19.59
N VAL A 392 14.57 1.91 18.28
CA VAL A 392 15.08 2.97 17.39
C VAL A 392 14.08 4.12 17.32
N ILE A 393 12.79 3.82 17.16
CA ILE A 393 11.75 4.86 17.12
C ILE A 393 11.74 5.66 18.42
N ASP A 394 11.70 5.01 19.58
CA ASP A 394 11.67 5.65 20.89
C ASP A 394 12.85 6.62 21.11
N ARG A 395 14.02 6.28 20.55
CA ARG A 395 15.24 7.04 20.78
C ARG A 395 15.53 8.12 19.73
N TYR A 396 15.01 7.97 18.50
CA TYR A 396 15.46 8.78 17.37
C TYR A 396 14.35 9.40 16.50
N ALA A 397 13.06 9.11 16.73
CA ALA A 397 11.98 9.63 15.89
C ALA A 397 11.83 11.16 15.89
N ASP A 398 12.38 11.84 16.90
CA ASP A 398 12.46 13.30 16.98
C ASP A 398 13.60 13.91 16.13
N ARG A 399 14.56 13.09 15.71
CA ARG A 399 15.78 13.51 15.00
C ARG A 399 15.85 13.07 13.55
N ILE A 400 15.15 11.99 13.20
CA ILE A 400 15.12 11.44 11.84
C ILE A 400 13.73 10.86 11.55
N GLN A 401 13.24 11.06 10.33
CA GLN A 401 12.00 10.43 9.89
C GLN A 401 12.21 8.91 9.74
N ILE A 402 11.39 8.11 10.40
CA ILE A 402 11.49 6.65 10.37
C ILE A 402 10.26 6.08 9.66
N HIS A 403 10.50 5.18 8.70
CA HIS A 403 9.45 4.37 8.10
C HIS A 403 9.77 2.89 8.24
N VAL A 404 8.74 2.09 8.52
CA VAL A 404 8.87 0.64 8.61
C VAL A 404 8.08 0.00 7.48
N ILE A 405 8.76 -0.76 6.63
CA ILE A 405 8.21 -1.31 5.39
C ILE A 405 8.15 -2.83 5.51
N ASN A 406 7.11 -3.44 4.93
CA ASN A 406 6.88 -4.90 4.89
C ASN A 406 6.56 -5.58 6.23
N ALA A 407 6.58 -4.84 7.35
CA ALA A 407 6.25 -5.34 8.67
C ALA A 407 4.75 -5.69 8.79
N GLN A 408 4.46 -6.71 9.60
CA GLN A 408 3.11 -6.97 10.09
C GLN A 408 2.78 -5.99 11.22
N PHE A 409 1.59 -5.38 11.21
CA PHE A 409 1.15 -4.46 12.27
C PHE A 409 1.28 -5.07 13.67
N CYS A 410 0.92 -6.35 13.83
CA CYS A 410 1.02 -7.05 15.12
C CYS A 410 2.46 -7.26 15.63
N SER A 411 3.49 -7.03 14.81
CA SER A 411 4.89 -7.08 15.27
C SER A 411 5.32 -5.81 16.01
N MET A 412 4.51 -4.75 15.94
CA MET A 412 4.84 -3.43 16.48
C MET A 412 3.61 -2.73 17.09
N PRO A 413 2.96 -3.34 18.11
CA PRO A 413 1.77 -2.77 18.72
C PRO A 413 2.03 -1.39 19.34
N GLY A 414 1.19 -0.41 19.03
CA GLY A 414 1.34 0.98 19.46
C GLY A 414 2.23 1.85 18.55
N TYR A 415 2.86 1.25 17.53
CA TYR A 415 3.74 1.94 16.57
C TYR A 415 3.19 1.87 15.15
N GLU A 416 1.89 1.58 14.98
CA GLU A 416 1.26 1.34 13.69
C GLU A 416 1.36 2.54 12.74
N GLN A 417 1.44 3.78 13.25
CA GLN A 417 1.66 4.97 12.43
C GLN A 417 2.98 4.97 11.64
N TYR A 418 3.98 4.18 12.08
CA TYR A 418 5.25 4.02 11.39
C TYR A 418 5.23 2.86 10.39
N VAL A 419 4.23 1.98 10.47
CA VAL A 419 4.14 0.75 9.69
C VAL A 419 3.44 1.00 8.36
N ALA A 420 4.25 1.10 7.34
CA ALA A 420 3.83 0.96 5.96
C ALA A 420 3.84 -0.53 5.58
N GLY A 421 2.76 -1.24 5.95
CA GLY A 421 2.55 -2.66 5.65
C GLY A 421 2.46 -2.96 4.14
N ASP A 422 1.48 -3.76 3.73
CA ASP A 422 1.34 -4.10 2.31
C ASP A 422 0.70 -2.97 1.47
N LEU A 423 0.06 -2.01 2.14
CA LEU A 423 -0.55 -0.81 1.57
C LEU A 423 0.32 -0.03 0.59
N GLN A 424 1.60 0.13 0.93
CA GLN A 424 2.49 0.90 0.08
C GLN A 424 2.64 0.26 -1.30
N LYS A 425 2.28 -1.01 -1.51
CA LYS A 425 2.38 -1.69 -2.82
C LYS A 425 1.11 -1.57 -3.66
N LEU A 426 -0.01 -1.13 -3.09
CA LEU A 426 -1.22 -0.84 -3.86
C LEU A 426 -0.94 0.27 -4.87
N GLY A 427 -1.45 0.11 -6.09
CA GLY A 427 -1.20 1.06 -7.18
C GLY A 427 0.25 1.07 -7.71
N ARG A 428 1.08 0.09 -7.33
CA ARG A 428 2.45 -0.06 -7.84
C ARG A 428 2.55 -1.17 -8.88
N THR A 429 2.98 -0.79 -10.08
CA THR A 429 3.40 -1.74 -11.11
C THR A 429 4.90 -1.93 -11.02
N MET A 430 5.36 -3.18 -10.93
CA MET A 430 6.77 -3.51 -10.99
C MET A 430 7.09 -4.17 -12.33
N VAL A 431 8.05 -3.59 -13.04
CA VAL A 431 8.57 -4.12 -14.31
C VAL A 431 9.96 -4.69 -14.06
N PHE A 432 10.15 -5.92 -14.51
CA PHE A 432 11.35 -6.69 -14.29
C PHE A 432 12.32 -6.56 -15.48
N ALA A 433 13.62 -6.48 -15.19
CA ALA A 433 14.63 -6.64 -16.25
C ALA A 433 14.47 -8.04 -16.86
N ALA A 434 14.69 -8.16 -18.17
CA ALA A 434 14.43 -9.34 -18.97
C ALA A 434 14.97 -10.65 -18.36
N ASP A 435 14.11 -11.36 -17.60
CA ASP A 435 14.32 -12.73 -17.14
C ASP A 435 13.10 -13.55 -17.56
N PRO A 436 13.23 -14.43 -18.57
CA PRO A 436 12.09 -15.14 -19.17
C PRO A 436 11.39 -16.11 -18.20
N ARG A 437 11.95 -16.33 -17.00
CA ARG A 437 11.34 -17.16 -15.95
C ARG A 437 10.32 -16.40 -15.12
N PHE A 438 10.26 -15.07 -15.23
CA PHE A 438 9.35 -14.22 -14.48
C PHE A 438 8.48 -13.41 -15.45
N PRO A 439 7.25 -13.01 -15.03
CA PRO A 439 6.42 -12.11 -15.83
C PRO A 439 7.17 -10.81 -16.16
N GLU A 440 6.91 -10.19 -17.31
CA GLU A 440 7.56 -8.90 -17.64
C GLU A 440 7.16 -7.79 -16.65
N GLN A 441 5.91 -7.80 -16.21
CA GLN A 441 5.36 -6.86 -15.24
C GLN A 441 4.42 -7.57 -14.26
N VAL A 442 4.35 -7.07 -13.03
CA VAL A 442 3.44 -7.58 -11.99
C VAL A 442 2.77 -6.42 -11.24
N ASN A 443 1.54 -6.65 -10.78
CA ASN A 443 0.98 -5.88 -9.67
C ASN A 443 1.72 -6.29 -8.40
N LEU A 444 2.44 -5.34 -7.80
CA LEU A 444 3.33 -5.66 -6.68
C LEU A 444 2.54 -6.05 -5.42
N TYR A 445 1.33 -5.52 -5.23
CA TYR A 445 0.49 -5.90 -4.10
C TYR A 445 0.10 -7.38 -4.18
N ASP A 446 -0.48 -7.80 -5.30
CA ASP A 446 -0.96 -9.17 -5.50
C ASP A 446 0.19 -10.19 -5.47
N TRP A 447 1.32 -9.84 -6.11
CA TRP A 447 2.50 -10.70 -6.15
C TRP A 447 3.09 -10.98 -4.77
N LEU A 448 3.11 -9.95 -3.90
CA LEU A 448 3.58 -10.07 -2.53
C LEU A 448 2.54 -10.75 -1.63
N GLY A 449 1.26 -10.44 -1.82
CA GLY A 449 0.15 -11.07 -1.10
C GLY A 449 0.11 -12.59 -1.28
N ALA A 450 0.42 -13.08 -2.48
CA ALA A 450 0.50 -14.52 -2.77
C ALA A 450 1.59 -15.29 -1.99
N LYS A 451 2.49 -14.58 -1.28
CA LYS A 451 3.54 -15.16 -0.42
C LYS A 451 3.26 -14.96 1.07
N ARG A 452 2.06 -14.51 1.39
CA ARG A 452 1.60 -14.22 2.74
C ARG A 452 0.53 -15.21 3.16
N GLU A 453 0.44 -15.44 4.47
CA GLU A 453 -0.57 -16.29 5.07
C GLU A 453 -1.22 -15.57 6.26
N LYS A 454 -2.56 -15.49 6.25
CA LYS A 454 -3.34 -15.06 7.42
C LYS A 454 -3.43 -16.23 8.41
N ARG A 455 -3.20 -15.94 9.68
CA ARG A 455 -3.30 -16.90 10.80
C ARG A 455 -4.55 -16.58 11.62
N ASP A 456 -4.89 -17.41 12.61
CA ASP A 456 -6.07 -17.21 13.47
C ASP A 456 -6.12 -15.81 14.11
N VAL A 457 -4.97 -15.28 14.51
CA VAL A 457 -4.84 -13.92 15.07
C VAL A 457 -5.25 -12.81 14.09
N CYS A 458 -5.35 -13.11 12.79
CA CYS A 458 -5.75 -12.17 11.76
C CYS A 458 -7.28 -12.01 11.64
N VAL A 459 -8.07 -12.96 12.18
CA VAL A 459 -9.54 -12.94 12.08
C VAL A 459 -10.12 -11.73 12.82
N GLU A 460 -9.58 -11.42 14.01
CA GLU A 460 -9.98 -10.27 14.82
C GLU A 460 -9.01 -9.09 14.69
N CYS A 461 -8.14 -9.10 13.68
CA CYS A 461 -7.16 -8.05 13.46
C CYS A 461 -7.80 -6.87 12.72
N PRO A 462 -7.81 -5.65 13.27
CA PRO A 462 -8.38 -4.49 12.59
C PRO A 462 -7.58 -4.07 11.35
N TRP A 463 -6.34 -4.56 11.20
CA TRP A 463 -5.47 -4.27 10.06
C TRP A 463 -5.57 -5.32 8.94
N THR A 464 -6.48 -6.29 9.04
CA THR A 464 -6.60 -7.42 8.08
C THR A 464 -6.92 -6.98 6.65
N THR A 465 -7.54 -5.81 6.47
CA THR A 465 -7.87 -5.24 5.15
C THR A 465 -6.65 -4.66 4.42
N VAL A 466 -5.54 -4.44 5.15
CA VAL A 466 -4.33 -3.74 4.71
C VAL A 466 -3.03 -4.51 4.97
N CYS A 467 -3.16 -5.73 5.46
CA CYS A 467 -2.07 -6.62 5.82
C CYS A 467 -2.46 -8.02 5.37
N GLU A 468 -1.69 -8.58 4.43
CA GLU A 468 -1.94 -9.93 3.92
C GLU A 468 -1.42 -11.03 4.87
N GLY A 469 -0.84 -10.64 6.01
CA GLY A 469 -0.44 -11.52 7.08
C GLY A 469 1.06 -11.82 7.13
N PHE A 470 1.39 -13.07 7.44
CA PHE A 470 2.75 -13.49 7.78
C PHE A 470 3.53 -13.88 6.54
N GLN A 471 4.82 -13.51 6.48
CA GLN A 471 5.70 -13.97 5.40
C GLN A 471 5.97 -15.47 5.56
N VAL A 472 5.88 -16.22 4.46
CA VAL A 472 6.25 -17.63 4.42
C VAL A 472 7.63 -17.76 3.77
N PHE A 473 8.64 -18.11 4.57
CA PHE A 473 10.01 -18.29 4.11
C PHE A 473 10.30 -19.73 3.73
N ARG A 474 11.23 -19.92 2.80
CA ARG A 474 11.74 -21.24 2.43
C ARG A 474 12.77 -21.71 3.48
N GLU A 475 12.62 -22.95 3.94
CA GLU A 475 13.47 -23.59 4.96
C GLU A 475 14.81 -24.07 4.39
N ASP A 476 14.79 -24.77 3.25
CA ASP A 476 15.97 -25.44 2.70
C ASP A 476 16.72 -24.59 1.67
N ARG A 477 17.82 -23.97 2.10
CA ARG A 477 18.76 -23.34 1.16
C ARG A 477 19.50 -24.43 0.38
N PRO A 478 19.38 -24.51 -0.96
CA PRO A 478 20.19 -25.44 -1.74
C PRO A 478 21.67 -25.15 -1.51
N ASP A 479 22.50 -26.20 -1.40
CA ASP A 479 23.94 -26.03 -1.18
C ASP A 479 24.55 -25.27 -2.36
N MET A 480 24.79 -23.97 -2.15
CA MET A 480 25.37 -23.08 -3.14
C MET A 480 26.80 -23.51 -3.54
N ARG A 481 27.46 -24.42 -2.80
CA ARG A 481 28.74 -25.01 -3.21
C ARG A 481 28.59 -25.95 -4.41
N VAL A 482 27.39 -26.53 -4.62
CA VAL A 482 27.09 -27.38 -5.78
C VAL A 482 26.79 -26.54 -7.03
N GLU A 483 26.22 -25.34 -6.89
CA GLU A 483 26.10 -24.38 -8.00
C GLU A 483 27.43 -23.75 -8.41
N ARG A 484 28.41 -23.65 -7.50
CA ARG A 484 29.79 -23.21 -7.83
C ARG A 484 30.49 -24.13 -8.85
N ALA A 485 29.96 -25.34 -9.08
CA ALA A 485 30.59 -26.37 -9.93
C ALA A 485 29.90 -26.58 -11.29
N ARG A 486 28.81 -25.87 -11.62
CA ARG A 486 28.24 -25.96 -12.98
C ARG A 486 29.00 -25.00 -13.91
N PRO A 487 29.72 -25.50 -14.94
CA PRO A 487 30.20 -24.63 -16.00
C PRO A 487 28.98 -23.99 -16.66
N ALA A 488 29.14 -22.76 -17.17
CA ALA A 488 28.19 -22.18 -18.09
C ALA A 488 27.90 -23.19 -19.21
N ILE A 489 26.70 -23.77 -19.23
CA ILE A 489 26.31 -24.73 -20.26
C ILE A 489 26.12 -23.92 -21.54
N GLY A 490 27.15 -23.99 -22.38
CA GLY A 490 27.16 -23.98 -23.84
C GLY A 490 26.18 -23.06 -24.57
N MET A 491 26.72 -22.01 -25.19
CA MET A 491 26.27 -21.63 -26.53
C MET A 491 26.49 -22.83 -27.47
N ALA A 492 25.42 -23.28 -28.11
CA ALA A 492 25.44 -23.99 -29.37
C ALA A 492 24.31 -23.42 -30.23
#